data_AF-A0A7W0IVR2-F1
#
_entry.id   AF-A0A7W0IVR2-F1
#
_cell.length_a   1.000
_cell.length_b   1.000
_cell.length_c   1.000
_cell.angle_alpha   90.00
_cell.angle_beta   90.00
_cell.angle_gamma   90.00
#
_symmetry.space_group_name_H-M   'P 1'
#
loop_
_entity.id
_entity.type
_entity.pdbx_description
1 polymer ?
#
loop_
_entity_poly.entity_id
_entity_poly.type
_entity_poly.pdbx_seq_one_letter_code
_entity_poly.pdbx_strand_id
1 'polypeptide(L)'
;MPPETMGKIRIFPIVSGGTGFYIKALCQGLFRSDPVDAGIRNRLKLEAEQKGPGPLFLRLKEVDPETAGILHPHDTYRILRALEVYETLGIPISRVRQSHGFADEPYEVLKIGLDMDRDLLYDRIDLRVDAMLEDGLEAEVRGLLEKGYSRAMKSMQTIGYRHMAEYIEGDISREEMIRTLKRDSRRYAKRQLTWFRKDGAVNWVKAGNLDGILNLVKASNFSR
;
A
#
# COMPACT_ATOMS: atom_id res chain seq x y z
N MET A 1 20.72 -16.04 -40.66
CA MET A 1 21.17 -16.59 -39.37
C MET A 1 20.75 -15.62 -38.28
N PRO A 2 19.84 -16.00 -37.36
CA PRO A 2 19.55 -15.19 -36.18
C PRO A 2 20.69 -15.35 -35.15
N PRO A 3 20.90 -14.35 -34.26
CA PRO A 3 22.01 -14.33 -33.33
C PRO A 3 21.90 -15.48 -32.33
N GLU A 4 23.00 -16.20 -32.21
CA GLU A 4 23.27 -17.27 -31.29
C GLU A 4 23.08 -16.80 -29.83
N THR A 5 22.24 -17.55 -29.11
CA THR A 5 22.32 -17.86 -27.68
C THR A 5 23.44 -17.20 -26.87
N MET A 6 23.23 -15.95 -26.44
CA MET A 6 23.73 -15.51 -25.14
C MET A 6 22.99 -16.32 -24.09
N GLY A 7 23.70 -17.19 -23.36
CA GLY A 7 23.15 -17.95 -22.25
C GLY A 7 22.42 -16.99 -21.31
N LYS A 8 21.10 -17.14 -21.19
CA LYS A 8 20.29 -16.32 -20.28
C LYS A 8 20.86 -16.51 -18.88
N ILE A 9 21.43 -15.45 -18.30
CA ILE A 9 21.76 -15.45 -16.88
C ILE A 9 20.47 -15.78 -16.14
N ARG A 10 20.47 -16.89 -15.40
CA ARG A 10 19.32 -17.30 -14.61
C ARG A 10 19.29 -16.42 -13.36
N ILE A 11 18.65 -15.26 -13.47
CA ILE A 11 18.44 -14.34 -12.36
C ILE A 11 17.19 -14.80 -11.61
N PHE A 12 17.33 -15.04 -10.31
CA PHE A 12 16.19 -15.29 -9.43
C PHE A 12 15.81 -13.97 -8.73
N PRO A 13 14.73 -13.29 -9.15
CA PRO A 13 14.36 -12.00 -8.57
C PRO A 13 13.80 -12.21 -7.15
N ILE A 14 14.38 -11.51 -6.19
CA ILE A 14 13.86 -11.46 -4.81
C ILE A 14 13.23 -10.09 -4.60
N VAL A 15 11.94 -10.08 -4.29
CA VAL A 15 11.18 -8.86 -3.97
C VAL A 15 10.89 -8.86 -2.47
N SER A 16 11.41 -7.85 -1.77
CA SER A 16 11.20 -7.67 -0.33
C SER A 16 10.42 -6.40 -0.05
N GLY A 17 9.42 -6.48 0.81
CA GLY A 17 8.60 -5.35 1.21
C GLY A 17 7.29 -5.76 1.87
N GLY A 18 6.58 -4.79 2.43
CA GLY A 18 5.33 -5.01 3.16
C GLY A 18 4.10 -4.36 2.53
N THR A 19 4.21 -3.77 1.33
CA THR A 19 3.09 -3.10 0.67
C THR A 19 2.27 -4.12 -0.11
N GLY A 20 1.28 -4.75 0.55
CA GLY A 20 0.50 -5.84 -0.02
C GLY A 20 -0.15 -5.53 -1.37
N PHE A 21 -0.58 -4.29 -1.61
CA PHE A 21 -1.10 -3.87 -2.91
C PHE A 21 -0.05 -3.98 -4.04
N TYR A 22 1.20 -3.61 -3.76
CA TYR A 22 2.28 -3.61 -4.76
C TYR A 22 2.71 -5.05 -5.07
N ILE A 23 2.79 -5.89 -4.05
CA ILE A 23 3.05 -7.33 -4.23
C ILE A 23 1.93 -7.97 -5.05
N LYS A 24 0.67 -7.68 -4.73
CA LYS A 24 -0.47 -8.17 -5.50
C LYS A 24 -0.41 -7.71 -6.96
N ALA A 25 -0.17 -6.43 -7.19
CA ALA A 25 -0.03 -5.85 -8.53
C ALA A 25 1.09 -6.51 -9.35
N LEU A 26 2.21 -6.83 -8.72
CA LEU A 26 3.33 -7.51 -9.37
C LEU A 26 3.00 -8.96 -9.72
N CYS A 27 2.38 -9.69 -8.78
CA CYS A 27 2.10 -11.11 -8.95
C CYS A 27 0.85 -11.41 -9.79
N GLN A 28 -0.12 -10.49 -9.84
CA GLN A 28 -1.45 -10.72 -10.43
C GLN A 28 -1.84 -9.68 -11.49
N GLY A 29 -0.91 -8.78 -11.83
CA GLY A 29 -1.17 -7.65 -12.70
C GLY A 29 -2.06 -6.57 -12.06
N LEU A 30 -2.25 -5.49 -12.82
CA LEU A 30 -3.24 -4.45 -12.54
C LEU A 30 -4.14 -4.32 -13.75
N PHE A 31 -5.42 -4.08 -13.51
CA PHE A 31 -6.28 -3.68 -14.61
C PHE A 31 -5.78 -2.35 -15.18
N ARG A 32 -5.67 -2.29 -16.51
CA ARG A 32 -5.30 -1.06 -17.21
C ARG A 32 -6.56 -0.22 -17.29
N SER A 33 -6.61 0.87 -16.52
CA SER A 33 -7.51 1.96 -16.85
C SER A 33 -6.73 2.95 -17.72
N ASP A 34 -7.39 3.53 -18.72
CA ASP A 34 -6.85 4.69 -19.43
C ASP A 34 -6.40 5.79 -18.44
N PRO A 35 -5.48 6.67 -18.87
CA PRO A 35 -4.99 7.75 -18.04
C PRO A 35 -6.14 8.55 -17.44
N VAL A 36 -6.00 8.84 -16.15
CA VAL A 36 -6.96 9.62 -15.37
C VAL A 36 -7.22 10.96 -16.06
N ASP A 37 -8.48 11.24 -16.41
CA ASP A 37 -8.89 12.60 -16.74
C ASP A 37 -8.83 13.46 -15.46
N ALA A 38 -7.83 14.34 -15.40
CA ALA A 38 -7.59 15.22 -14.27
C ALA A 38 -8.78 16.15 -13.99
N GLY A 39 -9.54 16.53 -15.02
CA GLY A 39 -10.74 17.36 -14.91
C GLY A 39 -11.86 16.63 -14.15
N ILE A 40 -12.13 15.37 -14.52
CA ILE A 40 -13.11 14.52 -13.82
C ILE A 40 -12.73 14.39 -12.35
N ARG A 41 -11.47 14.05 -12.07
CA ARG A 41 -11.00 13.86 -10.69
C ARG A 41 -11.15 15.13 -9.85
N ASN A 42 -10.76 16.28 -10.39
CA ASN A 42 -10.82 17.54 -9.68
C ASN A 42 -12.28 17.95 -9.41
N ARG A 43 -13.17 17.75 -10.38
CA ARG A 43 -14.61 18.02 -10.21
C ARG A 43 -15.22 17.14 -9.11
N LEU A 44 -14.92 15.84 -9.11
CA LEU A 44 -15.43 14.91 -8.10
C LEU A 44 -14.88 15.21 -6.69
N LYS A 45 -13.61 15.64 -6.59
CA LYS A 45 -13.03 16.11 -5.33
C LYS A 45 -13.74 17.36 -4.81
N LEU A 46 -13.93 18.36 -5.65
CA LEU A 46 -14.62 19.60 -5.27
C LEU A 46 -16.05 19.31 -4.82
N GLU A 47 -16.76 18.42 -5.50
CA GLU A 47 -18.09 17.99 -5.09
C GLU A 47 -18.09 17.29 -3.72
N ALA A 48 -17.11 16.42 -3.47
CA ALA A 48 -16.95 15.76 -2.18
C ALA A 48 -16.63 16.75 -1.05
N GLU A 49 -15.85 17.80 -1.34
CA GLU A 49 -15.52 18.86 -0.39
C GLU A 49 -16.75 19.74 -0.07
N GLN A 50 -17.57 20.05 -1.07
CA GLN A 50 -18.73 20.93 -0.91
C GLN A 50 -19.96 20.23 -0.30
N LYS A 51 -20.23 18.99 -0.72
CA LYS A 51 -21.48 18.28 -0.39
C LYS A 51 -21.27 17.04 0.49
N GLY A 52 -20.00 16.71 0.79
CA GLY A 52 -19.64 15.46 1.44
C GLY A 52 -19.69 14.24 0.51
N PRO A 53 -19.32 13.05 1.01
CA PRO A 53 -19.25 11.83 0.20
C PRO A 53 -20.62 11.17 -0.07
N GLY A 54 -21.66 11.53 0.69
CA GLY A 54 -22.98 10.90 0.62
C GLY A 54 -23.61 10.92 -0.77
N PRO A 55 -23.74 12.09 -1.42
CA PRO A 55 -24.30 12.19 -2.78
C PRO A 55 -23.49 11.37 -3.81
N LEU A 56 -22.16 11.38 -3.70
CA LEU A 56 -21.29 10.59 -4.57
C LEU A 56 -21.47 9.09 -4.34
N PHE A 57 -21.69 8.65 -3.09
CA PHE A 57 -21.98 7.26 -2.79
C PHE A 57 -23.34 6.82 -3.33
N LEU A 58 -24.37 7.68 -3.27
CA LEU A 58 -25.68 7.39 -3.89
C LEU A 58 -25.54 7.23 -5.41
N ARG A 59 -24.82 8.14 -6.05
CA ARG A 59 -24.51 8.03 -7.49
C ARG A 59 -23.74 6.75 -7.80
N LEU A 60 -22.79 6.36 -6.94
CA LEU A 60 -22.07 5.09 -7.10
C LEU A 60 -23.01 3.89 -7.03
N LYS A 61 -24.01 3.89 -6.14
CA LYS A 61 -25.00 2.81 -6.05
C LYS A 61 -25.83 2.63 -7.33
N GLU A 62 -26.12 3.73 -8.02
CA GLU A 62 -26.88 3.70 -9.27
C GLU A 62 -26.05 3.10 -10.42
N VAL A 63 -24.77 3.46 -10.51
CA VAL A 63 -23.91 3.09 -11.65
C VAL A 63 -23.11 1.79 -11.41
N ASP A 64 -22.76 1.49 -10.17
CA ASP A 64 -21.98 0.31 -9.77
C ASP A 64 -22.44 -0.23 -8.39
N PRO A 65 -23.61 -0.87 -8.32
CA PRO A 65 -24.17 -1.40 -7.08
C PRO A 65 -23.27 -2.47 -6.43
N GLU A 66 -22.52 -3.23 -7.23
CA GLU A 66 -21.58 -4.24 -6.74
C GLU A 66 -20.45 -3.59 -5.94
N THR A 67 -19.78 -2.58 -6.51
CA THR A 67 -18.74 -1.84 -5.79
C THR A 67 -19.33 -1.11 -4.58
N ALA A 68 -20.51 -0.51 -4.70
CA ALA A 68 -21.16 0.20 -3.60
C ALA A 68 -21.54 -0.72 -2.42
N GLY A 69 -21.86 -2.00 -2.68
CA GLY A 69 -22.17 -2.99 -1.65
C GLY A 69 -20.97 -3.36 -0.76
N ILE A 70 -19.75 -3.13 -1.24
CA ILE A 70 -18.51 -3.50 -0.54
C ILE A 70 -17.86 -2.28 0.14
N LEU A 71 -18.07 -1.07 -0.41
CA LEU A 71 -17.44 0.14 0.09
C LEU A 71 -18.23 0.76 1.25
N HIS A 72 -17.50 1.28 2.23
CA HIS A 72 -18.10 2.12 3.26
C HIS A 72 -18.49 3.49 2.66
N PRO A 73 -19.66 4.08 3.03
CA PRO A 73 -20.11 5.37 2.48
C PRO A 73 -19.15 6.56 2.69
N HIS A 74 -18.22 6.43 3.65
CA HIS A 74 -17.19 7.44 3.95
C HIS A 74 -15.82 7.12 3.31
N ASP A 75 -15.71 6.07 2.50
CA ASP A 75 -14.49 5.79 1.75
C ASP A 75 -14.41 6.66 0.48
N THR A 76 -14.31 7.98 0.69
CA THR A 76 -14.34 9.00 -0.36
C THR A 76 -13.32 8.70 -1.45
N TYR A 77 -12.12 8.23 -1.08
CA TYR A 77 -11.09 7.90 -2.05
C TYR A 77 -11.52 6.79 -3.02
N ARG A 78 -12.07 5.68 -2.50
CA ARG A 78 -12.50 4.56 -3.36
C ARG A 78 -13.78 4.89 -4.14
N ILE A 79 -14.68 5.68 -3.55
CA ILE A 79 -15.88 6.17 -4.23
C ILE A 79 -15.51 7.05 -5.42
N LEU A 80 -14.65 8.05 -5.21
CA LEU A 80 -14.16 8.92 -6.28
C LEU A 80 -13.48 8.12 -7.39
N ARG A 81 -12.66 7.13 -7.05
CA ARG A 81 -11.99 6.29 -8.04
C ARG A 81 -12.98 5.46 -8.86
N ALA A 82 -14.02 4.91 -8.24
CA ALA A 82 -15.03 4.13 -8.95
C ALA A 82 -15.83 5.00 -9.93
N LEU A 83 -16.25 6.19 -9.49
CA LEU A 83 -16.94 7.16 -10.34
C LEU A 83 -16.05 7.72 -11.45
N GLU A 84 -14.77 8.02 -11.14
CA GLU A 84 -13.76 8.45 -12.12
C GLU A 84 -13.64 7.41 -13.24
N VAL A 85 -13.50 6.13 -12.91
CA VAL A 85 -13.43 5.04 -13.91
C VAL A 85 -14.70 4.96 -14.74
N TYR A 86 -15.87 5.03 -14.09
CA TYR A 86 -17.16 4.97 -14.79
C TYR A 86 -17.35 6.15 -15.76
N GLU A 87 -17.02 7.37 -15.34
CA GLU A 87 -17.16 8.54 -16.20
C GLU A 87 -16.15 8.58 -17.35
N THR A 88 -14.93 8.05 -17.14
CA THR A 88 -13.92 8.00 -18.19
C THR A 88 -14.21 6.90 -19.22
N LEU A 89 -14.63 5.71 -18.78
CA LEU A 89 -14.75 4.52 -19.65
C LEU A 89 -16.19 4.18 -20.03
N GLY A 90 -17.19 4.80 -19.39
CA GLY A 90 -18.61 4.44 -19.53
C GLY A 90 -18.98 3.07 -18.94
N ILE A 91 -18.04 2.38 -18.30
CA ILE A 91 -18.24 1.05 -17.71
C ILE A 91 -17.89 1.03 -16.22
N PRO A 92 -18.66 0.33 -15.37
CA PRO A 92 -18.40 0.25 -13.93
C PRO A 92 -17.05 -0.40 -13.58
N ILE A 93 -16.43 0.04 -12.47
CA ILE A 93 -15.13 -0.49 -12.05
C ILE A 93 -15.21 -1.96 -11.62
N SER A 94 -16.35 -2.42 -11.11
CA SER A 94 -16.62 -3.85 -10.86
C SER A 94 -16.45 -4.68 -12.13
N ARG A 95 -17.05 -4.23 -13.24
CA ARG A 95 -16.95 -4.89 -14.54
C ARG A 95 -15.53 -4.90 -15.09
N VAL A 96 -14.80 -3.77 -14.97
CA VAL A 96 -13.38 -3.69 -15.38
C VAL A 96 -12.50 -4.68 -14.59
N ARG A 97 -12.78 -4.83 -13.29
CA ARG A 97 -12.05 -5.80 -12.45
C ARG A 97 -12.37 -7.23 -12.83
N GLN A 98 -13.64 -7.54 -13.09
CA GLN A 98 -14.06 -8.87 -13.54
C GLN A 98 -13.45 -9.23 -14.89
N SER A 99 -13.41 -8.30 -15.85
CA SER A 99 -12.82 -8.55 -17.17
C SER A 99 -11.32 -8.77 -17.14
N HIS A 100 -10.61 -8.19 -16.17
CA HIS A 100 -9.19 -8.51 -15.95
C HIS A 100 -8.98 -9.82 -15.19
N GLY A 101 -9.93 -10.22 -14.35
CA GLY A 101 -9.89 -11.47 -13.57
C GLY A 101 -8.79 -11.57 -12.52
N PHE A 102 -7.79 -10.68 -12.50
CA PHE A 102 -6.51 -10.86 -11.77
C PHE A 102 -5.94 -12.29 -11.96
N ALA A 103 -6.24 -12.91 -13.10
CA ALA A 103 -5.93 -14.29 -13.42
C ALA A 103 -4.54 -14.43 -14.05
N ASP A 104 -3.89 -13.31 -14.35
CA ASP A 104 -2.51 -13.30 -14.81
C ASP A 104 -1.62 -13.78 -13.67
N GLU A 105 -1.06 -14.98 -13.79
CA GLU A 105 0.02 -15.48 -12.93
C GLU A 105 1.32 -15.53 -13.75
N PRO A 106 1.90 -14.37 -14.11
CA PRO A 106 3.07 -14.31 -15.00
C PRO A 106 4.33 -14.92 -14.37
N TYR A 107 4.30 -15.17 -13.07
CA TYR A 107 5.41 -15.71 -12.31
C TYR A 107 4.93 -16.89 -11.46
N GLU A 108 5.75 -17.94 -11.41
CA GLU A 108 5.70 -18.87 -10.29
C GLU A 108 6.33 -18.17 -9.07
N VAL A 109 5.57 -17.98 -8.00
CA VAL A 109 5.98 -17.14 -6.85
C VAL A 109 5.98 -17.96 -5.56
N LEU A 110 7.13 -18.00 -4.87
CA LEU A 110 7.18 -18.39 -3.46
C LEU A 110 6.94 -17.17 -2.57
N LYS A 111 5.75 -17.08 -1.96
CA LYS A 111 5.47 -16.04 -0.97
C LYS A 111 5.87 -16.53 0.41
N ILE A 112 6.77 -15.79 1.06
CA ILE A 112 7.23 -16.06 2.43
C ILE A 112 6.81 -14.87 3.30
N GLY A 113 6.04 -15.14 4.36
CA GLY A 113 5.64 -14.16 5.35
C GLY A 113 6.42 -14.37 6.65
N LEU A 114 6.94 -13.29 7.23
CA LEU A 114 7.60 -13.36 8.54
C LEU A 114 6.57 -13.12 9.65
N ASP A 115 6.37 -14.13 10.48
CA ASP A 115 5.47 -14.07 11.64
C ASP A 115 6.26 -13.77 12.92
N MET A 116 5.66 -12.96 13.79
CA MET A 116 6.20 -12.61 15.10
C MET A 116 5.02 -12.50 16.06
N ASP A 117 5.26 -12.82 17.33
CA ASP A 117 4.28 -12.54 18.36
C ASP A 117 3.94 -11.04 18.36
N ARG A 118 2.66 -10.73 18.60
CA ARG A 118 2.14 -9.38 18.44
C ARG A 118 2.75 -8.41 19.44
N ASP A 119 2.98 -8.85 20.67
CA ASP A 119 3.50 -7.97 21.72
C ASP A 119 4.97 -7.68 21.45
N LEU A 120 5.75 -8.71 21.09
CA LEU A 120 7.13 -8.55 20.63
C LEU A 120 7.26 -7.65 19.39
N LEU A 121 6.35 -7.78 18.42
CA LEU A 121 6.33 -6.91 17.25
C LEU A 121 6.10 -5.46 17.62
N TYR A 122 5.19 -5.19 18.56
CA TYR A 122 4.86 -3.85 19.00
C TYR A 122 6.02 -3.22 19.79
N ASP A 123 6.68 -3.99 20.66
CA ASP A 123 7.87 -3.53 21.37
C ASP A 123 8.99 -3.16 20.39
N ARG A 124 9.24 -3.99 19.38
CA ARG A 124 10.24 -3.69 18.34
C ARG A 124 9.88 -2.47 17.50
N ILE A 125 8.59 -2.26 17.21
CA ILE A 125 8.14 -1.05 16.50
C ILE A 125 8.41 0.19 17.34
N ASP A 126 8.13 0.14 18.64
CA ASP A 126 8.29 1.27 19.54
C ASP A 126 9.77 1.61 19.72
N LEU A 127 10.63 0.59 19.93
CA LEU A 127 12.09 0.75 19.96
C LEU A 127 12.64 1.32 18.64
N ARG A 128 12.14 0.86 17.50
CA ARG A 128 12.55 1.40 16.18
C ARG A 128 12.16 2.86 16.02
N VAL A 129 11.00 3.27 16.53
CA VAL A 129 10.60 4.69 16.51
C VAL A 129 11.53 5.52 17.36
N ASP A 130 11.89 5.05 18.56
CA ASP A 130 12.84 5.75 19.42
C ASP A 130 14.21 5.90 18.74
N ALA A 131 14.72 4.81 18.14
CA ALA A 131 15.95 4.83 17.35
C ALA A 131 15.88 5.81 16.17
N MET A 132 14.78 5.87 15.42
CA MET A 132 14.62 6.85 14.33
C MET A 132 14.72 8.30 14.80
N LEU A 133 14.24 8.61 16.00
CA LEU A 133 14.32 9.95 16.58
C LEU A 133 15.76 10.28 16.98
N GLU A 134 16.47 9.31 17.56
CA GLU A 134 17.90 9.42 17.91
C GLU A 134 18.78 9.55 16.66
N ASP A 135 18.47 8.82 15.60
CA ASP A 135 19.18 8.82 14.31
C ASP A 135 18.91 10.08 13.46
N GLY A 136 18.14 11.04 13.96
CA GLY A 136 18.00 12.36 13.35
C GLY A 136 16.81 12.53 12.41
N LEU A 137 15.71 11.79 12.59
CA LEU A 137 14.46 12.01 11.82
C LEU A 137 14.00 13.48 11.85
N GLU A 138 14.13 14.17 12.98
CA GLU A 138 13.74 15.58 13.08
C GLU A 138 14.58 16.46 12.14
N ALA A 139 15.91 16.26 12.13
CA ALA A 139 16.82 17.02 11.27
C ALA A 139 16.54 16.75 9.78
N GLU A 140 16.25 15.49 9.42
CA GLU A 140 15.86 15.12 8.06
C GLU A 140 14.60 15.88 7.61
N VAL A 141 13.55 15.86 8.42
CA VAL A 141 12.27 16.49 8.07
C VAL A 141 12.38 18.02 8.05
N ARG A 142 13.08 18.63 9.01
CA ARG A 142 13.38 20.08 8.97
C ARG A 142 14.08 20.46 7.67
N GLY A 143 15.12 19.71 7.30
CA GLY A 143 15.86 19.95 6.06
C GLY A 143 15.03 19.83 4.79
N LEU A 144 13.99 18.97 4.78
CA LEU A 144 13.04 18.91 3.66
C LEU A 144 12.13 20.13 3.62
N LEU A 145 11.56 20.54 4.77
CA LEU A 145 10.69 21.71 4.85
C LEU A 145 11.45 22.99 4.47
N GLU A 146 12.70 23.15 4.93
CA GLU A 146 13.58 24.26 4.58
C GLU A 146 13.90 24.33 3.08
N LYS A 147 13.98 23.18 2.41
CA LYS A 147 14.11 23.10 0.93
C LYS A 147 12.84 23.47 0.18
N GLY A 148 11.75 23.81 0.87
CA GLY A 148 10.47 24.19 0.27
C GLY A 148 9.56 23.01 -0.08
N TYR A 149 9.88 21.79 0.37
CA TYR A 149 9.01 20.65 0.19
C TYR A 149 7.76 20.77 1.07
N SER A 150 6.61 21.02 0.46
CA SER A 150 5.35 21.20 1.20
C SER A 150 4.96 19.94 1.97
N ARG A 151 4.54 20.10 3.23
CA ARG A 151 3.94 19.02 4.04
C ARG A 151 2.73 18.36 3.36
N ALA A 152 2.02 19.06 2.48
CA ALA A 152 0.86 18.54 1.78
C ALA A 152 1.21 17.49 0.69
N MET A 153 2.49 17.35 0.34
CA MET A 153 2.93 16.34 -0.62
C MET A 153 2.68 14.92 -0.11
N LYS A 154 2.32 14.01 -1.02
CA LYS A 154 2.04 12.61 -0.68
C LYS A 154 3.20 11.91 0.04
N SER A 155 4.45 12.21 -0.32
CA SER A 155 5.64 11.69 0.36
C SER A 155 5.73 12.17 1.81
N MET A 156 5.42 13.44 2.06
CA MET A 156 5.42 14.04 3.40
C MET A 156 4.24 13.57 4.26
N GLN A 157 3.20 12.97 3.65
CA GLN A 157 2.05 12.39 4.35
C GLN A 157 2.29 10.96 4.87
N THR A 158 3.49 10.42 4.70
CA THR A 158 3.86 9.08 5.20
C THR A 158 4.06 9.07 6.73
N ILE A 159 3.93 7.89 7.34
CA ILE A 159 4.18 7.70 8.78
C ILE A 159 5.65 8.04 9.07
N GLY A 160 5.92 8.75 10.17
CA GLY A 160 7.20 9.43 10.41
C GLY A 160 7.13 10.88 9.98
N TYR A 161 7.24 11.13 8.67
CA TYR A 161 7.30 12.47 8.09
C TYR A 161 6.11 13.35 8.47
N ARG A 162 4.88 12.84 8.34
CA ARG A 162 3.68 13.62 8.65
C ARG A 162 3.64 14.06 10.11
N HIS A 163 3.96 13.13 11.02
CA HIS A 163 3.95 13.37 12.46
C HIS A 163 5.02 14.39 12.85
N MET A 164 6.21 14.26 12.26
CA MET A 164 7.32 15.15 12.50
C MET A 164 7.06 16.56 11.93
N ALA A 165 6.45 16.66 10.75
CA ALA A 165 6.05 17.94 10.17
C ALA A 165 4.98 18.66 11.01
N GLU A 166 3.96 17.94 11.49
CA GLU A 166 2.94 18.46 12.42
C GLU A 166 3.59 19.01 13.72
N TYR A 167 4.60 18.32 14.26
CA TYR A 167 5.36 18.80 15.41
C TYR A 167 6.20 20.04 15.10
N ILE A 168 6.95 20.04 13.99
CA ILE A 168 7.84 21.14 13.59
C ILE A 168 7.05 22.44 13.37
N GLU A 169 5.84 22.36 12.82
CA GLU A 169 4.96 23.52 12.59
C GLU A 169 4.16 23.93 13.84
N GLY A 170 4.25 23.17 14.93
CA GLY A 170 3.61 23.50 16.21
C GLY A 170 2.16 23.04 16.35
N ASP A 171 1.67 22.18 15.48
CA ASP A 171 0.29 21.65 15.54
C ASP A 171 0.09 20.70 16.74
N ILE A 172 1.14 19.97 17.12
CA ILE A 172 1.12 18.97 18.20
C ILE A 172 2.39 19.04 19.05
N SER A 173 2.31 18.59 20.31
CA SER A 173 3.49 18.50 21.18
C SER A 173 4.41 17.35 20.76
N ARG A 174 5.66 17.37 21.25
CA ARG A 174 6.63 16.29 21.00
C ARG A 174 6.14 14.96 21.55
N GLU A 175 5.51 14.96 22.73
CA GLU A 175 4.96 13.77 23.37
C GLU A 175 3.83 13.18 22.53
N GLU A 176 2.93 14.03 22.01
CA GLU A 176 1.83 13.60 21.16
C GLU A 176 2.33 13.10 19.79
N MET A 177 3.35 13.74 19.22
CA MET A 177 4.02 13.27 18.00
C MET A 177 4.56 11.85 18.18
N ILE A 178 5.33 11.60 19.25
CA ILE A 178 5.90 10.27 19.53
C ILE A 178 4.78 9.24 19.75
N ARG A 179 3.78 9.58 20.56
CA ARG A 179 2.65 8.70 20.88
C ARG A 179 1.89 8.30 19.62
N THR A 180 1.58 9.27 18.75
CA THR A 180 0.84 9.01 17.50
C THR A 180 1.69 8.28 16.47
N LEU A 181 2.99 8.58 16.37
CA LEU A 181 3.93 7.90 15.48
C LEU A 181 4.03 6.41 15.82
N LYS A 182 4.22 6.08 17.10
CA LYS A 182 4.25 4.68 17.57
C LYS A 182 2.91 3.98 17.31
N ARG A 183 1.79 4.62 17.70
CA ARG A 183 0.43 4.09 17.46
C ARG A 183 0.17 3.79 15.97
N ASP A 184 0.46 4.74 15.10
CA ASP A 184 0.12 4.62 13.68
C ASP A 184 1.06 3.66 12.94
N SER A 185 2.32 3.54 13.39
CA SER A 185 3.24 2.49 12.97
C SER A 185 2.71 1.08 13.33
N ARG A 186 2.24 0.86 14.55
CA ARG A 186 1.61 -0.40 14.97
C ARG A 186 0.34 -0.70 14.18
N ARG A 187 -0.51 0.32 13.96
CA ARG A 187 -1.72 0.18 13.12
C ARG A 187 -1.37 -0.19 11.69
N TYR A 188 -0.30 0.37 11.13
CA TYR A 188 0.18 0.03 9.80
C TYR A 188 0.66 -1.43 9.74
N ALA A 189 1.50 -1.86 10.68
CA ALA A 189 1.94 -3.25 10.80
C ALA A 189 0.75 -4.22 10.91
N LYS A 190 -0.25 -3.89 11.75
CA LYS A 190 -1.50 -4.66 11.85
C LYS A 190 -2.22 -4.76 10.50
N ARG A 191 -2.34 -3.65 9.76
CA ARG A 191 -2.98 -3.65 8.43
C ARG A 191 -2.21 -4.53 7.43
N GLN A 192 -0.88 -4.51 7.46
CA GLN A 192 -0.05 -5.37 6.62
C GLN A 192 -0.29 -6.84 6.95
N LEU A 193 -0.25 -7.22 8.23
CA LEU A 193 -0.53 -8.59 8.66
C LEU A 193 -1.96 -9.02 8.27
N THR A 194 -2.97 -8.18 8.50
CA THR A 194 -4.34 -8.47 8.08
C THR A 194 -4.46 -8.67 6.58
N TRP A 195 -3.71 -7.92 5.76
CA TRP A 195 -3.69 -8.09 4.32
C TRP A 195 -3.09 -9.45 3.92
N PHE A 196 -1.88 -9.75 4.39
CA PHE A 196 -1.17 -10.96 4.00
C PHE A 196 -1.77 -12.23 4.60
N ARG A 197 -2.41 -12.17 5.78
CA ARG A 197 -3.10 -13.33 6.38
C ARG A 197 -4.33 -13.77 5.60
N LYS A 198 -4.89 -12.90 4.76
CA LYS A 198 -5.98 -13.25 3.82
C LYS A 198 -5.46 -13.92 2.56
N ASP A 199 -4.16 -13.86 2.29
CA ASP A 199 -3.52 -14.50 1.14
C ASP A 199 -3.08 -15.91 1.53
N GLY A 200 -3.88 -16.90 1.13
CA GLY A 200 -3.63 -18.32 1.44
C GLY A 200 -2.37 -18.89 0.81
N ALA A 201 -1.73 -18.18 -0.13
CA ALA A 201 -0.47 -18.60 -0.75
C ALA A 201 0.78 -18.22 0.08
N VAL A 202 0.62 -17.45 1.17
CA VAL A 202 1.74 -17.02 2.00
C VAL A 202 2.19 -18.14 2.94
N ASN A 203 3.45 -18.55 2.82
CA ASN A 203 4.10 -19.48 3.72
C ASN A 203 4.66 -18.70 4.92
N TRP A 204 4.03 -18.85 6.09
CA TRP A 204 4.43 -18.13 7.29
C TRP A 204 5.58 -18.84 8.02
N VAL A 205 6.64 -18.10 8.31
CA VAL A 205 7.82 -18.57 9.04
C VAL A 205 8.10 -17.61 10.20
N LYS A 206 8.48 -18.13 11.36
CA LYS A 206 8.87 -17.29 12.50
C LYS A 206 10.06 -16.39 12.11
N ALA A 207 9.96 -15.11 12.43
CA ALA A 207 11.02 -14.14 12.17
C ALA A 207 12.33 -14.61 12.82
N GLY A 208 13.43 -14.64 12.05
CA GLY A 208 14.73 -15.15 12.49
C GLY A 208 14.96 -16.65 12.25
N ASN A 209 13.94 -17.42 11.87
CA ASN A 209 14.11 -18.83 11.49
C ASN A 209 14.62 -18.96 10.04
N LEU A 210 15.93 -18.75 9.86
CA LEU A 210 16.57 -18.85 8.56
C LEU A 210 16.45 -20.25 7.94
N ASP A 211 16.62 -21.31 8.76
CA ASP A 211 16.54 -22.68 8.28
C ASP A 211 15.15 -23.01 7.71
N GLY A 212 14.09 -22.52 8.36
CA GLY A 212 12.72 -22.63 7.85
C GLY A 212 12.54 -21.98 6.48
N ILE A 213 13.11 -20.78 6.29
CA ILE A 213 13.09 -20.08 5.00
C ILE A 213 13.85 -20.88 3.94
N LEU A 214 15.06 -21.34 4.27
CA LEU A 214 15.89 -22.12 3.34
C LEU A 214 15.24 -23.44 2.93
N ASN A 215 14.52 -24.10 3.85
CA ASN A 215 13.79 -25.32 3.55
C ASN A 215 12.64 -25.07 2.57
N LEU A 216 11.90 -23.97 2.70
CA LEU A 216 10.87 -23.58 1.73
C LEU A 216 11.46 -23.31 0.34
N VAL A 217 12.60 -22.61 0.27
CA VAL A 217 13.29 -22.33 -1.00
C VAL A 217 13.79 -23.62 -1.65
N LYS A 218 14.32 -24.57 -0.89
CA LYS A 218 14.77 -25.89 -1.42
C LYS A 218 13.61 -26.78 -1.86
N ALA A 219 12.49 -26.75 -1.13
CA ALA A 219 11.31 -27.55 -1.43
C ALA A 219 10.52 -27.04 -2.65
N SER A 220 10.74 -25.79 -3.04
CA SER A 220 10.10 -25.21 -4.22
C SER A 220 10.88 -25.55 -5.49
N ASN A 221 10.16 -25.71 -6.60
CA ASN A 221 10.71 -26.16 -7.89
C ASN A 221 11.69 -25.17 -8.53
N PHE A 222 11.93 -24.01 -7.92
CA PHE A 222 12.91 -23.01 -8.35
C PHE A 222 14.36 -23.51 -8.34
N SER A 223 14.63 -24.63 -7.64
CA SER A 223 15.96 -25.24 -7.54
C SER A 223 16.32 -26.22 -8.68
N ARG A 224 15.44 -26.41 -9.68
CA ARG A 224 15.73 -27.22 -10.89
C ARG A 224 15.93 -26.34 -12.11
#